data_AF-A0A328RU29-F1
#
_entry.id   AF-A0A328RU29-F1
#
_cell.length_a   1.000
_cell.length_b   1.000
_cell.length_c   1.000
_cell.angle_alpha   90.00
_cell.angle_beta   90.00
_cell.angle_gamma   90.00
#
_symmetry.space_group_name_H-M   'P 1'
#
loop_
_entity.id
_entity.type
_entity.pdbx_description
1 polymer ?
#
loop_
_entity_poly.entity_id
_entity_poly.type
_entity_poly.pdbx_seq_one_letter_code
_entity_poly.pdbx_strand_id
1 'polypeptide(L)'
;MKGPYHVIIWLVMGPFLLFSSPKKILPEISNEILNYTLFNYDNLIADHYEDNHPYRDQLIRLLHKGTNCPVILLEEKIVKSDDLANEADPVKYMVLLNSKTKSVCNYYFEDN
;
A
#
# COMPACT_ATOMS: atom_id res chain seq x y z
N MET A 1 3.57 20.38 -58.72
CA MET A 1 2.49 19.93 -57.83
C MET A 1 3.11 19.68 -56.46
N LYS A 2 2.90 20.60 -55.50
CA LYS A 2 3.43 20.51 -54.13
C LYS A 2 2.28 20.04 -53.24
N GLY A 3 2.31 18.79 -52.80
CA GLY A 3 1.38 18.33 -51.76
C GLY A 3 1.81 18.90 -50.41
N PRO A 4 0.92 19.49 -49.60
CA PRO A 4 1.26 19.82 -48.23
C PRO A 4 1.19 18.53 -47.42
N TYR A 5 2.34 18.09 -46.91
CA TYR A 5 2.41 17.09 -45.87
C TYR A 5 1.68 17.65 -44.64
N HIS A 6 0.48 17.14 -44.37
CA HIS A 6 -0.17 17.35 -43.08
C HIS A 6 0.66 16.61 -42.03
N VAL A 7 1.53 17.35 -41.35
CA VAL A 7 2.15 16.92 -40.09
C VAL A 7 1.01 16.78 -39.10
N ILE A 8 0.49 15.56 -38.95
CA ILE A 8 -0.39 15.21 -37.84
C ILE A 8 0.50 15.28 -36.60
N ILE A 9 0.42 16.40 -35.91
CA ILE A 9 0.97 16.58 -34.57
C ILE A 9 0.34 15.49 -33.72
N TRP A 10 1.16 14.51 -33.31
CA TRP A 10 0.82 13.60 -32.24
C TRP A 10 0.53 14.45 -31.00
N LEU A 11 -0.76 14.63 -30.75
CA LEU A 11 -1.27 15.16 -29.51
C LEU A 11 -0.98 14.06 -28.49
N VAL A 12 0.25 14.07 -27.96
CA VAL A 12 0.65 13.33 -26.77
C VAL A 12 -0.16 13.95 -25.63
N MET A 13 -1.45 13.60 -25.56
CA MET A 13 -2.13 13.46 -24.29
C MET A 13 -1.53 12.24 -23.61
N GLY A 14 -0.26 12.35 -23.20
CA GLY A 14 0.16 11.61 -22.03
C GLY A 14 -0.82 12.08 -20.96
N PRO A 15 -1.70 11.21 -20.44
CA PRO A 15 -2.56 11.64 -19.36
C PRO A 15 -1.58 12.10 -18.30
N PHE A 16 -1.71 13.36 -17.92
CA PHE A 16 -1.23 13.85 -16.64
C PHE A 16 -1.48 12.71 -15.65
N LEU A 17 -0.41 12.01 -15.28
CA LEU A 17 -0.41 11.16 -14.10
C LEU A 17 -0.61 12.18 -12.98
N LEU A 18 -1.88 12.47 -12.73
CA LEU A 18 -2.34 13.18 -11.57
C LEU A 18 -1.80 12.35 -10.42
N PHE A 19 -0.68 12.80 -9.87
CA PHE A 19 -0.25 12.41 -8.54
C PHE A 19 -1.36 12.90 -7.61
N SER A 20 -2.45 12.13 -7.53
CA SER A 20 -3.49 12.35 -6.55
C SER A 20 -2.76 12.40 -5.22
N SER A 21 -2.97 13.46 -4.44
CA SER A 21 -2.43 13.48 -3.09
C SER A 21 -2.86 12.19 -2.37
N PRO A 22 -1.97 11.58 -1.57
CA PRO A 22 -2.36 10.45 -0.75
C PRO A 22 -3.56 10.79 0.10
N LYS A 23 -4.47 9.83 0.25
CA LYS A 23 -5.72 10.00 1.00
C LYS A 23 -5.63 9.32 2.36
N LYS A 24 -6.15 9.97 3.40
CA LYS A 24 -6.27 9.33 4.72
C LYS A 24 -7.35 8.25 4.64
N ILE A 25 -7.06 7.07 5.17
CA ILE A 25 -8.05 6.00 5.39
C ILE A 25 -9.06 6.49 6.43
N LEU A 26 -10.31 5.99 6.35
CA LEU A 26 -11.35 6.33 7.31
C LEU A 26 -10.88 6.04 8.75
N PRO A 27 -11.09 6.95 9.71
CA PRO A 27 -10.56 6.81 11.06
C PRO A 27 -10.89 5.48 11.74
N GLU A 28 -12.09 4.95 11.52
CA GLU A 28 -12.53 3.66 12.06
C GLU A 28 -11.65 2.50 11.59
N ILE A 29 -11.32 2.47 10.29
CA ILE A 29 -10.49 1.43 9.68
C ILE A 29 -9.02 1.65 10.03
N SER A 30 -8.56 2.91 10.06
CA SER A 30 -7.20 3.24 10.51
C SER A 30 -6.95 2.72 11.93
N ASN A 31 -7.87 2.98 12.87
CA ASN A 31 -7.77 2.48 14.23
C ASN A 31 -7.80 0.94 14.29
N GLU A 32 -8.62 0.30 13.45
CA GLU A 32 -8.67 -1.16 13.35
C GLU A 32 -7.31 -1.72 12.88
N ILE A 33 -6.69 -1.12 11.86
CA ILE A 33 -5.35 -1.49 11.37
C ILE A 33 -4.31 -1.27 12.46
N LEU A 34 -4.26 -0.08 13.07
CA LEU A 34 -3.29 0.27 14.12
C LEU A 34 -3.36 -0.71 15.29
N ASN A 35 -4.56 -0.91 15.85
CA ASN A 35 -4.77 -1.81 16.99
C ASN A 35 -4.45 -3.25 16.63
N TYR A 36 -4.89 -3.72 15.46
CA TYR A 36 -4.65 -5.08 15.01
C TYR A 36 -3.16 -5.37 14.86
N THR A 37 -2.44 -4.48 14.18
CA THR A 37 -1.02 -4.67 13.90
C THR A 37 -0.18 -4.57 15.16
N LEU A 38 -0.45 -3.62 16.06
CA LEU A 38 0.28 -3.51 17.33
C LEU A 38 0.03 -4.68 18.26
N PHE A 39 -1.22 -5.17 18.32
CA PHE A 39 -1.56 -6.31 19.19
C PHE A 39 -1.05 -7.65 18.67
N ASN A 40 -0.97 -7.83 17.35
CA ASN A 40 -0.56 -9.08 16.72
C ASN A 40 0.84 -9.01 16.09
N TYR A 41 1.65 -8.01 16.46
CA TYR A 41 2.93 -7.74 15.81
C TYR A 41 3.83 -8.98 15.76
N ASP A 42 4.06 -9.65 16.90
CA ASP A 42 4.92 -10.84 16.95
C ASP A 42 4.41 -11.96 16.03
N ASN A 43 3.08 -12.13 15.95
CA ASN A 43 2.46 -13.11 15.06
C ASN A 43 2.58 -12.72 13.59
N LEU A 44 2.52 -11.43 13.25
CA LEU A 44 2.71 -10.93 11.88
C LEU A 44 4.13 -11.15 11.36
N ILE A 45 5.12 -11.07 12.26
CA ILE A 45 6.51 -11.42 11.98
C ILE A 45 6.66 -12.94 11.83
N ALA A 46 6.07 -13.73 12.74
CA ALA A 46 6.09 -15.19 12.68
C ALA A 46 5.47 -15.73 11.37
N ASP A 47 4.32 -15.17 10.96
CA ASP A 47 3.63 -15.47 9.70
C ASP A 47 4.51 -15.24 8.44
N HIS A 48 5.67 -14.58 8.56
CA HIS A 48 6.64 -14.53 7.46
C HIS A 48 7.30 -15.86 7.15
N TYR A 49 7.52 -16.67 8.18
CA TYR A 49 8.33 -17.87 8.12
C TYR A 49 7.50 -19.15 8.23
N GLU A 50 6.18 -19.01 8.39
CA GLU A 50 5.24 -20.12 8.53
C GLU A 50 4.41 -20.35 7.26
N ASP A 51 4.03 -21.61 7.01
CA ASP A 51 3.20 -21.97 5.86
C ASP A 51 1.73 -21.52 5.99
N ASN A 52 1.26 -21.25 7.22
CA ASN A 52 -0.08 -20.75 7.50
C ASN A 52 0.03 -19.34 8.06
N HIS A 53 -0.56 -18.35 7.36
CA HIS A 53 -0.35 -16.92 7.65
C HIS A 53 -1.66 -16.16 7.93
N PRO A 54 -2.46 -16.59 8.93
CA PRO A 54 -3.79 -16.03 9.18
C PRO A 54 -3.75 -14.57 9.63
N TYR A 55 -2.68 -14.13 10.29
CA TYR A 55 -2.56 -12.75 10.76
C TYR A 55 -2.24 -11.81 9.61
N ARG A 56 -1.38 -12.24 8.69
CA ARG A 56 -1.12 -11.51 7.44
C ARG A 56 -2.35 -11.40 6.58
N ASP A 57 -3.09 -12.49 6.41
CA ASP A 57 -4.32 -12.47 5.62
C ASP A 57 -5.33 -11.48 6.19
N GLN A 58 -5.47 -11.43 7.51
CA GLN A 58 -6.33 -10.48 8.18
C GLN A 58 -5.83 -9.04 8.02
N LEU A 59 -4.52 -8.79 8.15
CA LEU A 59 -3.94 -7.47 7.88
C LEU A 59 -4.19 -7.02 6.44
N ILE A 60 -4.01 -7.91 5.47
CA ILE A 60 -4.28 -7.63 4.05
C ILE A 60 -5.75 -7.29 3.84
N ARG A 61 -6.69 -8.00 4.49
CA ARG A 61 -8.12 -7.69 4.43
C ARG A 61 -8.45 -6.31 4.99
N LEU A 62 -7.84 -5.92 6.12
CA LEU A 62 -8.04 -4.60 6.71
C LEU A 62 -7.50 -3.49 5.81
N LEU A 63 -6.29 -3.68 5.26
CA LEU A 63 -5.71 -2.74 4.28
C LEU A 63 -6.57 -2.65 3.02
N HIS A 64 -7.08 -3.76 2.51
CA HIS A 64 -7.97 -3.80 1.36
C HIS A 64 -9.25 -3.02 1.64
N LYS A 65 -9.90 -3.26 2.79
CA LYS A 65 -11.10 -2.54 3.24
C LYS A 65 -10.85 -1.02 3.33
N GLY A 66 -9.67 -0.60 3.77
CA GLY A 66 -9.31 0.82 3.92
C GLY A 66 -8.90 1.54 2.63
N THR A 67 -8.38 0.81 1.64
CA THR A 67 -7.71 1.40 0.46
C THR A 67 -8.34 1.01 -0.88
N ASN A 68 -9.14 -0.06 -0.93
CA ASN A 68 -9.56 -0.76 -2.15
C ASN A 68 -8.40 -1.19 -3.06
N CYS A 69 -7.17 -1.25 -2.55
CA CYS A 69 -6.03 -1.74 -3.33
C CYS A 69 -6.17 -3.24 -3.64
N PRO A 70 -5.72 -3.72 -4.81
CA PRO A 70 -5.73 -5.15 -5.11
C PRO A 70 -5.00 -5.96 -4.04
N VAL A 71 -5.61 -7.06 -3.60
CA VAL A 71 -5.07 -7.95 -2.55
C VAL A 71 -3.64 -8.41 -2.87
N ILE A 72 -3.39 -8.84 -4.11
CA ILE A 72 -2.07 -9.28 -4.59
C ILE A 72 -1.02 -8.16 -4.43
N LEU A 73 -1.42 -6.90 -4.65
CA LEU A 73 -0.52 -5.75 -4.55
C LEU A 73 -0.22 -5.41 -3.09
N LEU A 74 -1.21 -5.52 -2.20
CA LEU A 74 -1.01 -5.39 -0.75
C LEU A 74 -0.10 -6.49 -0.20
N GLU A 75 -0.30 -7.73 -0.66
CA GLU A 75 0.48 -8.88 -0.25
C GLU A 75 1.95 -8.75 -0.71
N GLU A 76 2.17 -8.65 -2.02
CA GLU A 76 3.51 -8.72 -2.63
C GLU A 76 4.35 -7.45 -2.44
N LYS A 77 3.72 -6.27 -2.34
CA LYS A 77 4.45 -4.99 -2.28
C LYS A 77 4.49 -4.37 -0.90
N ILE A 78 3.60 -4.80 0.00
CA ILE A 78 3.52 -4.26 1.36
C ILE A 78 3.81 -5.38 2.35
N VAL A 79 2.87 -6.29 2.59
CA VAL A 79 2.92 -7.18 3.77
C VAL A 79 4.05 -8.22 3.70
N LYS A 80 4.37 -8.75 2.52
CA LYS A 80 5.49 -9.70 2.33
C LYS A 80 6.83 -9.04 2.04
N SER A 81 6.92 -7.70 2.08
CA SER A 81 8.18 -7.03 1.76
C SER A 81 9.26 -7.29 2.81
N ASP A 82 10.49 -7.53 2.36
CA ASP A 82 11.62 -7.92 3.21
C ASP A 82 11.90 -6.90 4.33
N ASP A 83 11.70 -5.62 4.06
CA ASP A 83 11.90 -4.55 5.03
C ASP A 83 10.85 -4.55 6.14
N LEU A 84 9.60 -4.96 5.87
CA LEU A 84 8.60 -5.18 6.93
C LEU A 84 8.90 -6.46 7.72
N ALA A 85 9.31 -7.53 7.03
CA ALA A 85 9.59 -8.81 7.66
C ALA A 85 10.78 -8.78 8.63
N ASN A 86 11.77 -7.92 8.36
CA ASN A 86 13.00 -7.82 9.14
C ASN A 86 12.99 -6.64 10.14
N GLU A 87 11.89 -5.89 10.23
CA GLU A 87 11.78 -4.83 11.24
C GLU A 87 11.49 -5.47 12.60
N ALA A 88 12.31 -5.15 13.60
CA ALA A 88 12.24 -5.73 14.94
C ALA A 88 11.48 -4.82 15.93
N ASP A 89 11.31 -3.55 15.58
CA ASP A 89 10.58 -2.57 16.39
C ASP A 89 9.13 -2.41 15.87
N PRO A 90 8.10 -2.66 16.71
CA PRO A 90 6.71 -2.58 16.30
C PRO A 90 6.28 -1.18 15.86
N VAL A 91 6.85 -0.12 16.44
CA VAL A 91 6.55 1.26 16.04
C VAL A 91 7.13 1.54 14.66
N LYS A 92 8.38 1.13 14.41
CA LYS A 92 8.98 1.27 13.08
C LYS A 92 8.27 0.43 12.03
N TYR A 93 7.81 -0.77 12.38
CA TYR A 93 6.99 -1.61 11.51
C TYR A 93 5.73 -0.85 11.07
N MET A 94 5.05 -0.20 12.02
CA MET A 94 3.86 0.60 11.71
C MET A 94 4.15 1.80 10.81
N VAL A 95 5.24 2.53 11.07
CA VAL A 95 5.66 3.66 10.22
C VAL A 95 5.99 3.19 8.80
N LEU A 96 6.68 2.05 8.67
CA LEU A 96 7.03 1.46 7.39
C LEU A 96 5.79 0.97 6.63
N LEU A 97 4.88 0.29 7.34
CA LEU A 97 3.58 -0.14 6.81
C LEU A 97 2.78 1.05 6.28
N ASN A 98 2.73 2.16 7.03
CA ASN A 98 2.04 3.39 6.63
C ASN A 98 2.69 4.01 5.38
N SER A 99 4.02 4.11 5.38
CA SER A 99 4.80 4.64 4.27
C SER A 99 4.61 3.85 2.98
N LYS A 100 4.60 2.51 3.07
CA LYS A 100 4.35 1.63 1.92
C LYS A 100 2.92 1.72 1.43
N THR A 101 1.94 1.76 2.33
CA THR A 101 0.54 1.97 1.96
C THR A 101 0.41 3.31 1.21
N LYS A 102 1.13 4.33 1.65
CA LYS A 102 1.14 5.65 1.01
C LYS A 102 1.77 5.63 -0.38
N SER A 103 2.91 4.96 -0.56
CA SER A 103 3.61 4.92 -1.84
C SER A 103 2.96 3.98 -2.86
N VAL A 104 2.43 2.84 -2.40
CA VAL A 104 1.89 1.78 -3.26
C VAL A 104 0.40 2.00 -3.56
N CYS A 105 -0.37 2.39 -2.54
CA CYS A 105 -1.82 2.53 -2.65
C CYS A 105 -2.29 3.98 -2.71
N ASN A 106 -1.39 4.95 -2.49
CA ASN A 106 -1.77 6.36 -2.36
C ASN A 106 -2.77 6.59 -1.20
N TYR A 107 -2.67 5.80 -0.13
CA TYR A 107 -3.46 5.90 1.10
C TYR A 107 -2.57 5.82 2.34
N TYR A 108 -2.96 6.46 3.44
CA TYR A 108 -2.24 6.37 4.72
C TYR A 108 -3.23 6.30 5.88
N PHE A 109 -2.85 5.66 6.99
CA PHE A 109 -3.72 5.54 8.17
C PHE A 109 -3.36 6.52 9.29
N GLU A 110 -2.10 6.95 9.40
CA GLU A 110 -1.63 7.93 10.38
C GLU A 110 -0.80 9.05 9.72
N ASP A 111 -0.84 10.26 10.26
CA ASP A 111 0.04 11.34 9.77
C ASP A 111 1.46 11.11 10.32
N ASN A 112 2.45 11.00 9.42
CA ASN A 112 3.87 10.84 9.78
C ASN A 112 4.51 12.16 10.20
#